data_AF-A0A0S9QZQ3-F1
#
_entry.id   AF-A0A0S9QZQ3-F1
#
_cell.length_a   1.000
_cell.length_b   1.000
_cell.length_c   1.000
_cell.angle_alpha   90.00
_cell.angle_beta   90.00
_cell.angle_gamma   90.00
#
_symmetry.space_group_name_H-M   'P 1'
#
loop_
_entity.id
_entity.type
_entity.pdbx_description
1 polymer ?
#
loop_
_entity_poly.entity_id
_entity_poly.type
_entity_poly.pdbx_seq_one_letter_code
_entity_poly.pdbx_strand_id
1 'polypeptide(L)' 'MTEGVEEHWDTRVKAILKAELKRKGVTYAQLVEKLAAIGVKETEPNIRNKLARGKFTAVFFLQCLVAIGATEVRL' A
#
# COMPACT_ATOMS: atom_id res chain seq x y z
N MET A 1 6.41 -11.34 24.35
CA MET A 1 4.95 -11.21 24.17
C MET A 1 4.67 -9.90 23.43
N THR A 2 4.93 -9.85 22.12
CA THR A 2 4.73 -8.65 21.27
C THR A 2 3.99 -8.98 19.97
N GLU A 3 3.86 -10.26 19.62
CA GLU A 3 3.25 -10.75 18.38
C GLU A 3 1.81 -10.23 18.15
N GLY A 4 0.99 -10.14 19.21
CA GLY A 4 -0.39 -9.66 19.08
C GLY A 4 -0.52 -8.15 18.75
N VAL A 5 0.48 -7.34 19.07
CA VAL A 5 0.46 -5.89 18.76
C VAL A 5 0.91 -5.67 17.31
N GLU A 6 1.95 -6.39 16.86
CA GLU A 6 2.46 -6.29 15.49
C GLU A 6 1.42 -6.75 14.46
N GLU A 7 0.70 -7.86 14.72
CA GLU A 7 -0.36 -8.35 13.83
C GLU A 7 -1.53 -7.36 13.67
N HIS A 8 -1.84 -6.62 14.73
CA HIS A 8 -2.87 -5.59 14.71
C HIS A 8 -2.46 -4.41 13.83
N TRP A 9 -1.22 -3.96 13.93
CA TRP A 9 -0.70 -2.87 13.08
C TRP A 9 -0.54 -3.29 11.63
N ASP A 10 -0.06 -4.51 11.38
CA ASP A 10 0.02 -5.08 10.03
C ASP A 10 -1.36 -5.10 9.38
N THR A 11 -2.38 -5.55 10.11
CA THR A 11 -3.76 -5.60 9.61
C THR A 11 -4.32 -4.20 9.36
N ARG A 12 -4.06 -3.25 10.25
CA ARG A 12 -4.51 -1.86 10.10
C ARG A 12 -3.90 -1.19 8.88
N VAL A 13 -2.59 -1.32 8.69
CA VAL A 13 -1.85 -0.74 7.56
C VAL A 13 -2.35 -1.30 6.22
N LYS A 14 -2.64 -2.62 6.16
CA LYS A 14 -3.27 -3.24 4.98
C LYS A 14 -4.64 -2.64 4.68
N ALA A 15 -5.47 -2.51 5.71
CA ALA A 15 -6.83 -2.00 5.58
C ALA A 15 -6.82 -0.56 5.05
N ILE A 16 -5.93 0.28 5.59
CA ILE A 16 -5.73 1.66 5.14
C ILE A 16 -5.36 1.72 3.67
N LEU A 17 -4.33 0.99 3.23
CA LEU A 17 -3.88 1.06 1.84
C LEU A 17 -4.95 0.55 0.87
N LYS A 18 -5.66 -0.53 1.23
CA LYS A 18 -6.81 -1.02 0.45
C LYS A 18 -7.95 -0.01 0.40
N ALA A 19 -8.23 0.68 1.50
CA ALA A 19 -9.28 1.71 1.54
C ALA A 19 -8.93 2.88 0.63
N GLU A 20 -7.68 3.34 0.62
CA GLU A 20 -7.23 4.41 -0.25
C GLU A 20 -7.25 4.01 -1.74
N LEU A 21 -6.81 2.79 -2.07
CA LEU A 21 -6.95 2.26 -3.43
C LEU A 21 -8.41 2.23 -3.89
N LYS A 22 -9.32 1.76 -3.02
CA LYS A 22 -10.75 1.71 -3.31
C LYS A 22 -11.37 3.10 -3.45
N ARG A 23 -10.99 4.06 -2.61
CA ARG A 23 -11.44 5.46 -2.67
C ARG A 23 -11.02 6.15 -3.96
N LYS A 24 -9.80 5.88 -4.43
CA LYS A 24 -9.27 6.45 -5.67
C LYS A 24 -9.69 5.66 -6.92
N GLY A 25 -10.37 4.52 -6.77
CA GLY A 25 -10.76 3.66 -7.89
C GLY A 25 -9.58 3.02 -8.62
N VAL A 26 -8.44 2.88 -7.95
CA VAL A 26 -7.19 2.39 -8.55
C VAL A 26 -7.09 0.88 -8.37
N THR A 27 -6.96 0.15 -9.48
CA THR A 27 -6.67 -1.29 -9.47
C THR A 27 -5.18 -1.55 -9.21
N TYR A 28 -4.81 -2.78 -8.83
CA TYR A 28 -3.40 -3.12 -8.63
C TYR A 28 -2.56 -2.94 -9.91
N ALA A 29 -3.11 -3.26 -11.08
CA ALA A 29 -2.49 -2.97 -12.37
C ALA A 29 -2.17 -1.48 -12.55
N GLN A 30 -3.16 -0.61 -12.32
CA GLN A 30 -2.98 0.84 -12.41
C GLN A 30 -2.01 1.37 -11.35
N LEU A 31 -2.00 0.80 -10.15
CA LEU A 31 -1.03 1.16 -9.11
C LEU A 31 0.40 0.84 -9.56
N VAL A 32 0.62 -0.31 -10.19
CA VAL A 32 1.93 -0.67 -10.77
C VAL A 32 2.37 0.35 -11.82
N GLU A 33 1.48 0.73 -12.74
CA GLU A 33 1.77 1.72 -13.77
C GLU A 33 2.09 3.10 -13.16
N LYS A 34 1.32 3.52 -12.16
CA LYS A 34 1.53 4.79 -11.45
C LYS A 34 2.82 4.79 -10.62
N LEU A 35 3.15 3.68 -9.98
CA LEU A 35 4.42 3.49 -9.28
C LEU A 35 5.59 3.53 -10.28
N ALA A 36 5.46 2.89 -11.44
CA ALA A 36 6.47 2.93 -12.48
C ALA A 36 6.70 4.36 -13.01
N ALA A 37 5.64 5.18 -13.10
CA ALA A 37 5.74 6.59 -13.49
C ALA A 37 6.56 7.45 -12.52
N ILE A 38 6.63 7.08 -11.23
CA ILE A 38 7.48 7.74 -10.22
C ILE A 38 8.85 7.03 -10.05
N GLY A 39 9.19 6.10 -10.94
CA GLY A 39 10.46 5.35 -10.92
C GLY A 39 10.47 4.11 -10.04
N VAL A 40 9.33 3.72 -9.46
CA VAL A 40 9.19 2.53 -8.61
C VAL A 40 8.74 1.35 -9.46
N LYS A 41 9.68 0.46 -9.80
CA LYS A 41 9.37 -0.78 -10.52
C LYS A 41 8.82 -1.83 -9.56
N GLU A 42 7.51 -2.02 -9.59
CA GLU A 42 6.82 -3.09 -8.88
C GLU A 42 6.00 -3.93 -9.86
N THR A 43 5.50 -5.07 -9.41
CA THR A 43 4.59 -5.92 -10.18
C THR A 43 3.35 -6.21 -9.35
N GLU A 44 2.21 -6.47 -10.00
CA GLU A 44 0.95 -6.81 -9.33
C GLU A 44 1.11 -7.91 -8.26
N PRO A 45 1.73 -9.07 -8.58
CA PRO A 45 1.96 -10.11 -7.58
C PRO A 45 2.86 -9.66 -6.43
N ASN A 46 3.86 -8.80 -6.67
CA ASN A 46 4.75 -8.30 -5.61
C ASN A 46 4.00 -7.35 -4.66
N ILE A 47 3.26 -6.38 -5.20
CA ILE A 47 2.41 -5.49 -4.40
C ILE A 47 1.38 -6.29 -3.61
N ARG A 48 0.71 -7.24 -4.26
CA ARG A 48 -0.27 -8.11 -3.60
C ARG A 48 0.36 -8.91 -2.46
N ASN A 49 1.56 -9.44 -2.64
CA ASN A 49 2.28 -10.17 -1.60
C ASN A 49 2.74 -9.26 -0.45
N LYS A 50 3.24 -8.04 -0.75
CA LYS A 50 3.61 -7.05 0.27
C LYS A 50 2.40 -6.60 1.08
N LEU A 51 1.28 -6.32 0.41
CA LEU A 51 0.01 -6.02 1.08
C LEU A 51 -0.52 -7.24 1.84
N ALA A 52 -0.43 -8.44 1.31
CA ALA A 52 -0.88 -9.64 2.02
C ALA A 52 -0.07 -9.86 3.30
N ARG A 53 1.23 -9.56 3.29
CA ARG A 53 2.11 -9.64 4.47
C ARG A 53 1.90 -8.50 5.45
N GLY A 54 1.70 -7.26 4.98
CA GLY A 54 1.48 -6.08 5.82
C GLY A 54 2.76 -5.42 6.31
N LYS A 55 3.88 -6.06 6.00
CA LYS A 55 5.22 -5.58 6.30
C LYS A 55 5.79 -4.96 5.05
N PHE A 56 5.71 -3.64 4.97
CA PHE A 56 6.37 -2.84 3.95
C PHE A 56 6.98 -1.60 4.57
N THR A 57 7.95 -1.01 3.89
CA THR A 57 8.61 0.20 4.38
C THR A 57 7.67 1.40 4.31
N ALA A 58 7.84 2.36 5.22
CA ALA A 58 7.12 3.63 5.16
C ALA A 58 7.37 4.37 3.82
N VAL A 59 8.54 4.16 3.20
CA VAL A 59 8.86 4.69 1.88
C VAL A 59 7.92 4.12 0.81
N PHE A 60 7.71 2.81 0.78
CA PHE A 60 6.78 2.18 -0.15
C PHE A 60 5.35 2.66 0.07
N PHE A 61 4.94 2.80 1.34
CA PHE A 61 3.63 3.36 1.69
C PHE A 61 3.44 4.76 1.07
N LEU A 62 4.40 5.65 1.28
CA LEU A 62 4.36 7.01 0.76
C LEU A 62 4.37 7.02 -0.78
N GLN A 63 5.19 6.17 -1.40
CA GLN A 63 5.23 6.01 -2.85
C GLN A 63 3.88 5.57 -3.42
N CYS A 64 3.19 4.62 -2.77
CA CYS A 64 1.84 4.22 -3.17
C CYS A 64 0.87 5.40 -3.06
N LEU A 65 0.90 6.16 -1.97
CA LEU A 65 0.02 7.32 -1.77
C LEU A 65 0.26 8.40 -2.83
N VAL A 66 1.52 8.74 -3.09
CA VAL A 66 1.90 9.71 -4.14
C VAL A 66 1.47 9.21 -5.51
N ALA A 67 1.69 7.93 -5.82
CA ALA A 67 1.31 7.31 -7.09
C ALA A 67 -0.21 7.38 -7.33
N ILE A 68 -1.03 7.14 -6.29
CA ILE A 68 -2.50 7.23 -6.40
C ILE A 68 -3.05 8.65 -6.20
N GLY A 69 -2.20 9.64 -5.94
CA GLY A 69 -2.60 11.02 -5.67
C GLY A 69 -3.41 11.16 -4.38
N ALA A 70 -3.08 10.36 -3.35
CA ALA A 70 -3.62 10.50 -2.01
C ALA A 70 -2.78 11.52 -1.23
N THR A 71 -3.41 12.61 -0.79
CA THR A 71 -2.81 13.69 0.00
C THR A 71 -3.06 13.55 1.49
N GLU A 72 -4.09 12.79 1.87
CA GLU A 72 -4.44 12.51 3.26
C GLU A 72 -4.72 11.02 3.44
N VAL A 73 -4.43 10.51 4.64
CA VAL A 73 -4.78 9.16 5.07
C VAL A 73 -5.59 9.28 6.34
N ARG A 74 -6.76 8.64 6.38
CA ARG A 74 -7.60 8.60 7.58
C ARG A 74 -7.38 7.27 8.30
N LEU A 75 -6.85 7.35 9.53
CA LEU A 75 -6.55 6.20 10.40
C LEU A 75 -7.75 5.76 11.24
#